data_AF-A0A9D6T7J8-F1
#
_entry.id   AF-A0A9D6T7J8-F1
#
_cell.length_a   1.000
_cell.length_b   1.000
_cell.length_c   1.000
_cell.angle_alpha   90.00
_cell.angle_beta   90.00
_cell.angle_gamma   90.00
#
_symmetry.space_group_name_H-M   'P 1'
#
loop_
_entity.id
_entity.type
_entity.pdbx_description
1 polymer ?
#
loop_
_entity_poly.entity_id
_entity_poly.type
_entity_poly.pdbx_seq_one_letter_code
_entity_poly.pdbx_strand_id
1 'polypeptide(L)'
;MNSTDERALRKFFAKTLVPVAASLRARGVQLLLLAPEPELASWYADAERGAPDFSEIEAGDCERQLRALWQRQGLPELALLAAELMRLARDLEFDDEQAADVSPFIYTMY
;
A
#
# COMPACT_ATOMS: atom_id res chain seq x y z
N MET A 1 13.42 15.27 5.08
CA MET A 1 13.16 14.05 5.86
C MET A 1 14.19 13.96 6.96
N ASN A 2 13.79 13.96 8.22
CA ASN A 2 14.72 14.05 9.35
C ASN A 2 15.30 12.66 9.68
N SER A 3 16.47 12.60 10.33
CA SER A 3 17.16 11.33 10.67
C SER A 3 16.29 10.37 11.52
N THR A 4 15.35 10.91 12.28
CA THR A 4 14.40 10.15 13.11
C THR A 4 13.38 9.40 12.25
N ASP A 5 12.83 10.05 11.23
CA ASP A 5 11.83 9.52 10.29
C ASP A 5 12.42 8.35 9.50
N GLU A 6 13.65 8.52 9.01
CA GLU A 6 14.38 7.48 8.29
C GLU A 6 14.63 6.26 9.17
N ARG A 7 14.92 6.46 10.46
CA ARG A 7 15.10 5.37 11.42
C ARG A 7 13.79 4.65 11.70
N ALA A 8 12.68 5.38 11.83
CA ALA A 8 11.35 4.81 12.03
C ALA A 8 10.93 3.96 10.81
N LEU A 9 11.13 4.48 9.60
CA LEU A 9 10.90 3.78 8.33
C LEU A 9 11.73 2.50 8.22
N ARG A 10 13.05 2.58 8.46
CA ARG A 10 13.93 1.39 8.42
C ARG A 10 13.52 0.34 9.44
N LYS A 11 13.11 0.76 10.64
CA LYS A 11 12.61 -0.15 11.69
C LYS A 11 11.31 -0.82 11.25
N PHE A 12 10.34 -0.06 10.73
CA PHE A 12 9.08 -0.60 10.23
C PHE A 12 9.33 -1.59 9.07
N PHE A 13 10.17 -1.22 8.11
CA PHE A 13 10.53 -2.08 6.99
C PHE A 13 11.13 -3.41 7.47
N ALA A 14 12.18 -3.35 8.28
CA ALA A 14 12.92 -4.55 8.68
C ALA A 14 12.15 -5.43 9.69
N LYS A 15 11.42 -4.83 10.64
CA LYS A 15 10.76 -5.56 11.74
C LYS A 15 9.32 -5.94 11.46
N THR A 16 8.64 -5.23 10.55
CA THR A 16 7.21 -5.41 10.32
C THR A 16 6.95 -5.87 8.90
N LEU A 17 7.42 -5.12 7.89
CA LEU A 17 7.10 -5.40 6.50
C LEU A 17 7.80 -6.65 5.97
N VAL A 18 9.11 -6.80 6.22
CA VAL A 18 9.89 -7.96 5.75
C VAL A 18 9.32 -9.30 6.28
N PRO A 19 9.00 -9.45 7.58
CA PRO A 19 8.37 -10.67 8.08
C PRO A 19 7.01 -10.97 7.44
N VAL A 20 6.16 -9.95 7.25
CA VAL A 20 4.86 -10.13 6.58
C VAL A 20 5.04 -10.56 5.12
N ALA A 21 5.95 -9.91 4.39
CA ALA A 21 6.28 -10.29 3.03
C ALA A 21 6.84 -11.72 2.94
N ALA A 22 7.67 -12.14 3.90
CA ALA A 22 8.18 -13.51 3.97
C ALA A 22 7.05 -14.52 4.24
N SER A 23 6.10 -14.18 5.12
CA SER A 23 4.94 -15.01 5.43
C SER A 23 4.02 -15.19 4.21
N LEU A 24 3.76 -14.11 3.46
CA LEU A 24 2.99 -14.17 2.21
C LEU A 24 3.69 -15.03 1.15
N ARG A 25 5.00 -14.89 0.99
CA ARG A 25 5.80 -15.73 0.09
C ARG A 25 5.76 -17.21 0.49
N ALA A 26 5.85 -17.52 1.80
CA ALA A 26 5.76 -18.89 2.30
C ALA A 26 4.39 -19.53 2.01
N ARG A 27 3.33 -18.72 1.93
CA ARG A 27 1.99 -19.13 1.48
C ARG A 27 1.82 -19.20 -0.04
N GLY A 28 2.85 -18.87 -0.82
CA GLY A 28 2.78 -18.81 -2.28
C GLY A 28 1.98 -17.61 -2.81
N VAL A 29 1.70 -16.60 -1.97
CA VAL A 29 1.04 -15.37 -2.41
C VAL A 29 2.05 -14.49 -3.13
N GLN A 30 1.78 -14.21 -4.39
CA GLN A 30 2.57 -13.31 -5.21
C GLN A 30 1.80 -12.00 -5.43
N LEU A 31 2.23 -10.93 -4.76
CA LEU A 31 1.58 -9.61 -4.86
C LEU A 31 1.96 -8.85 -6.14
N LEU A 32 3.18 -9.07 -6.63
CA LEU A 32 3.73 -8.41 -7.82
C LEU A 32 4.55 -9.40 -8.64
N LEU A 33 4.52 -9.24 -9.96
CA LEU A 33 5.46 -9.88 -10.86
C LEU A 33 6.85 -9.29 -10.61
N LEU A 34 7.81 -10.13 -10.22
CA LEU A 34 9.18 -9.70 -9.89
C LEU A 34 10.12 -9.74 -11.10
N ALA A 35 9.70 -10.39 -12.17
CA ALA A 35 10.44 -10.53 -13.40
C ALA A 35 9.47 -10.51 -14.59
N PRO A 36 9.92 -10.05 -15.77
CA PRO A 36 9.14 -10.19 -16.99
C PRO A 36 8.92 -11.68 -17.25
N GLU A 37 7.67 -12.10 -17.32
CA GLU A 37 7.36 -13.43 -17.84
C GLU A 37 7.35 -13.33 -19.37
N PRO A 38 8.21 -14.09 -20.07
CA PRO A 38 8.36 -13.98 -21.53
C PRO A 38 7.07 -14.36 -22.29
N GLU A 39 6.14 -15.03 -21.62
CA GLU A 39 4.84 -15.44 -22.16
C GLU A 39 3.77 -14.34 -22.02
N LEU A 40 4.01 -13.32 -21.19
CA LEU A 40 3.08 -12.20 -21.01
C LEU A 40 3.36 -11.11 -22.05
N ALA A 41 2.36 -10.82 -22.87
CA ALA A 41 2.40 -9.71 -23.84
C ALA A 41 2.35 -8.32 -23.15
N SER A 42 1.97 -8.27 -21.88
CA SER A 42 1.77 -7.04 -21.10
C SER A 42 1.99 -7.30 -19.60
N TRP A 43 2.47 -6.29 -18.89
CA TRP A 43 2.51 -6.27 -17.42
C TRP A 43 1.18 -5.87 -16.79
N TYR A 44 0.25 -5.36 -17.61
CA TYR A 44 -1.08 -4.98 -17.16
C TYR A 44 -1.99 -6.21 -17.16
N ALA A 45 -2.66 -6.43 -16.03
CA ALA A 45 -3.76 -7.37 -15.93
C ALA A 45 -5.07 -6.64 -16.28
N ASP A 46 -5.93 -7.29 -17.04
CA ASP A 46 -7.30 -6.82 -17.24
C ASP A 46 -8.04 -6.81 -15.89
N ALA A 47 -8.79 -5.74 -15.63
CA ALA A 47 -9.65 -5.69 -14.46
C ALA A 47 -10.73 -6.79 -14.57
N GLU A 48 -11.01 -7.47 -13.46
CA GLU A 48 -12.11 -8.43 -13.41
C GLU A 48 -13.44 -7.70 -13.69
N ARG A 49 -14.18 -8.15 -14.71
CA ARG A 49 -15.46 -7.56 -15.07
C ARG A 49 -16.43 -7.59 -13.89
N GLY A 50 -16.82 -6.40 -13.41
CA GLY A 50 -17.76 -6.23 -12.31
C GLY A 50 -17.11 -6.02 -10.94
N ALA A 51 -15.78 -6.08 -10.84
CA ALA A 51 -15.08 -5.55 -9.68
C ALA A 51 -15.13 -4.00 -9.72
N PRO A 52 -15.32 -3.32 -8.59
CA PRO A 52 -15.24 -1.86 -8.54
C PRO A 52 -13.80 -1.43 -8.90
N ASP A 53 -13.69 -0.45 -9.80
CA ASP A 53 -12.39 0.08 -10.27
C ASP A 53 -11.55 0.66 -9.12
N PHE A 54 -12.23 1.15 -8.06
CA PHE A 54 -11.62 1.76 -6.90
C PHE A 54 -12.29 1.29 -5.62
N SER A 55 -11.49 1.12 -4.56
CA SER A 55 -11.98 1.00 -3.20
C SER A 55 -11.87 2.36 -2.52
N GLU A 56 -13.01 2.92 -2.11
CA GLU A 56 -13.04 4.14 -1.33
C GLU A 56 -12.67 3.82 0.12
N ILE A 57 -11.75 4.61 0.68
CA ILE A 57 -11.31 4.48 2.07
C ILE A 57 -11.47 5.83 2.75
N GLU A 58 -12.32 5.89 3.77
CA GLU A 58 -12.50 7.12 4.55
C GLU A 58 -11.29 7.34 5.45
N ALA A 59 -10.68 8.54 5.39
CA ALA A 59 -9.47 8.86 6.14
C ALA A 59 -9.63 8.65 7.66
N GLY A 60 -10.79 9.01 8.22
CA GLY A 60 -11.10 8.84 9.65
C GLY A 60 -11.23 7.39 10.13
N ASP A 61 -11.33 6.45 9.21
CA ASP A 61 -11.56 5.03 9.50
C ASP A 61 -10.67 4.10 8.65
N CYS A 62 -9.59 4.67 8.12
CA CYS A 62 -8.71 4.02 7.16
C CYS A 62 -8.10 2.72 7.70
N GLU A 63 -7.71 2.67 8.98
CA GLU A 63 -7.19 1.44 9.59
C GLU A 63 -8.20 0.29 9.51
N ARG A 64 -9.45 0.55 9.92
CA ARG A 64 -10.50 -0.47 9.97
C ARG A 64 -10.85 -0.95 8.57
N GLN A 65 -10.96 -0.02 7.63
CA GLN A 65 -11.31 -0.34 6.24
C GLN A 65 -10.20 -1.10 5.53
N LEU A 66 -8.93 -0.72 5.70
CA LEU A 66 -7.78 -1.49 5.18
C LEU A 66 -7.72 -2.88 5.76
N ARG A 67 -7.92 -3.02 7.08
CA ARG A 67 -7.94 -4.32 7.74
C ARG A 67 -9.06 -5.21 7.17
N ALA A 68 -10.27 -4.67 7.03
CA ALA A 68 -11.40 -5.40 6.47
C ALA A 68 -11.18 -5.78 5.00
N LEU A 69 -10.61 -4.88 4.19
CA LEU A 69 -10.27 -5.12 2.80
C LEU A 69 -9.32 -6.33 2.66
N TRP A 70 -8.19 -6.31 3.37
CA TRP A 70 -7.20 -7.38 3.28
C TRP A 70 -7.71 -8.70 3.85
N GLN A 71 -8.56 -8.67 4.90
CA GLN A 71 -9.23 -9.87 5.39
C GLN A 71 -10.16 -10.47 4.32
N ARG A 72 -10.95 -9.64 3.63
CA ARG A 72 -11.84 -10.10 2.54
C ARG A 72 -11.08 -10.68 1.36
N GLN A 73 -9.88 -10.18 1.09
CA GLN A 73 -8.98 -10.70 0.04
C GLN A 73 -8.20 -11.96 0.48
N GLY A 74 -8.40 -12.46 1.70
CA GLY A 74 -7.67 -13.62 2.21
C GLY A 74 -6.19 -13.33 2.52
N LEU A 75 -5.86 -12.07 2.82
CA LEU A 75 -4.51 -11.59 3.16
C LEU A 75 -4.43 -11.13 4.63
N PRO A 76 -4.67 -12.03 5.61
CA PRO A 76 -4.66 -11.70 7.04
C PRO A 76 -3.32 -11.16 7.53
N GLU A 77 -2.20 -11.50 6.88
CA GLU A 77 -0.88 -10.98 7.21
C GLU A 77 -0.78 -9.49 6.93
N LEU A 78 -1.38 -9.02 5.83
CA LEU A 78 -1.47 -7.58 5.53
C LEU A 78 -2.41 -6.87 6.50
N ALA A 79 -3.50 -7.52 6.91
CA ALA A 79 -4.43 -6.99 7.89
C ALA A 79 -3.74 -6.58 9.22
N LEU A 80 -2.66 -7.27 9.59
CA LEU A 80 -1.86 -6.92 10.77
C LEU A 80 -1.03 -5.65 10.60
N LEU A 81 -0.73 -5.25 9.35
CA LEU A 81 0.03 -4.04 9.05
C LEU A 81 -0.78 -2.76 9.20
N ALA A 82 -2.12 -2.83 9.12
CA ALA A 82 -2.99 -1.65 9.05
C ALA A 82 -2.71 -0.64 10.17
N ALA A 83 -2.63 -1.10 11.42
CA ALA A 83 -2.39 -0.24 12.58
C ALA A 83 -1.02 0.45 12.53
N GLU A 84 0.03 -0.32 12.26
CA GLU A 84 1.40 0.19 12.21
C GLU A 84 1.64 1.12 11.01
N LEU A 85 0.98 0.85 9.88
CA LEU A 85 0.97 1.74 8.71
C LEU A 85 0.31 3.06 9.03
N MET A 86 -0.86 3.05 9.68
CA MET A 86 -1.53 4.30 10.05
C MET A 86 -0.78 5.07 11.12
N ARG A 87 -0.11 4.38 12.06
CA ARG A 87 0.80 5.01 13.02
C ARG A 87 1.96 5.69 12.32
N LEU A 88 2.63 4.97 11.42
CA LEU A 88 3.75 5.50 10.65
C LEU A 88 3.33 6.68 9.76
N ALA A 89 2.16 6.61 9.12
CA ALA A 89 1.64 7.71 8.30
C ALA A 89 1.45 8.99 9.12
N ARG A 90 0.85 8.89 10.31
CA ARG A 90 0.71 10.02 11.25
C ARG A 90 2.06 10.54 11.74
N ASP A 91 2.99 9.64 12.04
CA ASP A 91 4.33 10.02 12.51
C ASP A 91 5.14 10.76 11.42
N LEU A 92 4.81 10.56 10.14
CA LEU A 92 5.46 11.16 8.98
C LEU A 92 4.65 12.30 8.37
N GLU A 93 3.48 12.62 8.92
CA GLU A 93 2.65 13.72 8.48
C GLU A 93 3.42 15.03 8.69
N PHE A 94 3.75 15.71 7.58
CA PHE A 94 4.40 17.01 7.63
C PHE A 94 3.32 18.09 7.82
N ASP A 95 3.61 19.13 8.60
CA ASP A 95 2.77 20.33 8.62
C ASP A 95 2.70 20.92 7.20
N ASP A 96 1.47 21.05 6.70
CA ASP A 96 1.08 21.32 5.31
C ASP A 96 1.41 22.75 4.80
N GLU A 97 2.37 23.46 5.40
CA GLU A 97 2.78 24.79 4.94
C GLU A 97 3.51 24.78 3.58
N GLN A 98 3.82 23.60 3.02
CA GLN A 98 4.46 23.44 1.70
C GLN A 98 3.60 22.70 0.66
N ALA A 99 2.38 22.26 0.98
CA ALA A 99 1.51 21.52 0.05
C ALA A 99 0.72 22.44 -0.91
N ALA A 100 0.84 23.76 -0.79
CA ALA A 100 0.12 24.72 -1.62
C ALA A 100 0.56 24.76 -3.11
N ASP A 101 1.60 24.02 -3.50
CA ASP A 101 2.14 24.00 -4.88
C ASP A 101 1.79 22.72 -5.67
N VAL A 102 0.71 22.02 -5.32
CA VAL A 102 0.14 21.00 -6.22
C VAL A 102 -0.59 21.70 -7.35
N SER A 103 0.08 21.80 -8.51
CA SER A 103 -0.47 22.31 -9.77
C SER A 103 -1.85 21.71 -10.08
N PRO A 104 -2.90 22.52 -10.35
CA PRO A 104 -4.28 22.07 -10.54
C PRO A 104 -4.54 21.36 -11.88
N PHE A 105 -3.51 21.02 -12.64
CA PHE A 105 -3.65 20.44 -13.98
C PHE A 105 -3.37 18.93 -13.96
N ILE A 106 -4.40 18.13 -13.68
CA ILE A 106 -4.43 16.72 -14.11
C ILE A 106 -4.73 16.71 -15.61
N TYR A 107 -3.75 16.31 -16.43
CA TYR A 107 -3.99 15.96 -17.83
C TYR A 107 -4.44 14.50 -17.92
N THR A 108 -5.70 14.26 -18.26
CA THR A 108 -6.17 12.98 -18.79
C THR A 108 -6.00 12.97 -20.31
N MET A 109 -5.21 12.04 -20.86
CA MET A 109 -5.27 11.69 -22.29
C MET A 109 -6.27 10.54 -22.48
N TYR A 110 -7.21 10.73 -23.40
CA TYR A 110 -8.15 9.72 -23.89
C TYR A 110 -7.49 8.75 -24.86
#